data_AF-A0A060XXE6-F1
#
_entry.id   AF-A0A060XXE6-F1
#
_cell.length_a   1.000
_cell.length_b   1.000
_cell.length_c   1.000
_cell.angle_alpha   90.00
_cell.angle_beta   90.00
_cell.angle_gamma   90.00
#
_symmetry.space_group_name_H-M   'P 1'
#
loop_
_entity.id
_entity.type
_entity.pdbx_description
1 polymer ?
#
loop_
_entity_poly.entity_id
_entity_poly.type
_entity_poly.pdbx_seq_one_letter_code
_entity_poly.pdbx_strand_id
1 'polypeptide(L)'
;MAVSDMGNFNDVTQPKIVEALLGYELVQVSCDASHVLAVTNDREILFWGRGDNGRLGLGIQDSHNSPQQVCVPGEFEAHRVLCGVDCSMVISTHNSILACGSIG
;
A
#
# COMPACT_ATOMS: atom_id res chain seq x y z
N MET A 1 -14.07 -20.76 -11.87
CA MET A 1 -12.60 -21.00 -11.81
C MET A 1 -11.98 -19.73 -11.25
N ALA A 2 -11.70 -19.70 -9.95
CA ALA A 2 -10.96 -18.61 -9.33
C ALA A 2 -9.47 -18.92 -9.54
N VAL A 3 -8.77 -18.07 -10.27
CA VAL A 3 -7.32 -18.11 -10.35
C VAL A 3 -6.81 -17.44 -9.08
N SER A 4 -6.45 -18.26 -8.09
CA SER A 4 -5.77 -17.86 -6.87
C SER A 4 -4.40 -17.31 -7.22
N ASP A 5 -4.31 -16.00 -7.44
CA ASP A 5 -3.04 -15.31 -7.63
C ASP A 5 -2.69 -14.63 -6.32
N MET A 6 -1.91 -15.34 -5.50
CA MET A 6 -1.21 -14.77 -4.36
C MET A 6 -0.10 -13.85 -4.89
N GLY A 7 -0.53 -12.73 -5.48
CA GLY A 7 0.31 -11.59 -5.80
C GLY A 7 1.54 -11.87 -6.64
N ASN A 8 1.55 -12.62 -7.74
CA ASN A 8 2.80 -12.79 -8.48
C ASN A 8 3.23 -11.47 -9.19
N PHE A 9 4.54 -11.20 -9.38
CA PHE A 9 5.04 -10.09 -10.22
C PHE A 9 4.80 -10.30 -11.72
N ASN A 10 3.91 -11.24 -12.07
CA ASN A 10 3.61 -11.56 -13.45
C ASN A 10 2.52 -10.62 -13.95
N ASP A 11 2.70 -10.17 -15.18
CA ASP A 11 1.72 -9.33 -15.85
C ASP A 11 0.36 -10.04 -15.92
N VAL A 12 -0.67 -9.33 -15.47
CA VAL A 12 -2.06 -9.75 -15.60
C VAL A 12 -2.68 -9.01 -16.78
N THR A 13 -3.05 -9.77 -17.82
CA THR A 13 -3.64 -9.21 -19.05
C THR A 13 -5.15 -9.00 -18.98
N GLN A 14 -5.77 -9.42 -17.88
CA GLN A 14 -7.19 -9.23 -17.59
C GLN A 14 -7.35 -8.79 -16.13
N PRO A 15 -8.39 -8.00 -15.79
CA PRO A 15 -8.69 -7.66 -14.41
C PRO A 15 -8.87 -8.91 -13.55
N LYS A 16 -8.18 -8.96 -12.40
CA LYS A 16 -8.30 -10.03 -11.42
C LYS A 16 -8.68 -9.46 -10.06
N ILE A 17 -9.39 -10.28 -9.29
CA ILE A 17 -9.63 -10.00 -7.87
C ILE A 17 -8.30 -10.14 -7.13
N VAL A 18 -7.96 -9.15 -6.30
CA VAL A 18 -6.85 -9.26 -5.34
C VAL A 18 -7.40 -9.95 -4.10
N GLU A 19 -7.30 -11.28 -4.05
CA GLU A 19 -7.93 -12.09 -2.99
C GLU A 19 -7.48 -11.69 -1.57
N ALA A 20 -6.23 -11.22 -1.44
CA ALA A 20 -5.68 -10.73 -0.17
C ALA A 20 -6.37 -9.46 0.37
N LEU A 21 -7.15 -8.76 -0.46
CA LEU A 21 -7.94 -7.59 -0.05
C LEU A 21 -9.39 -7.95 0.28
N LEU A 22 -9.81 -9.21 0.11
CA LEU A 22 -11.17 -9.62 0.47
C LEU A 22 -11.38 -9.49 1.98
N GLY A 23 -12.47 -8.83 2.36
CA GLY A 23 -12.80 -8.52 3.75
C GLY A 23 -12.41 -7.12 4.19
N TYR A 24 -11.53 -6.43 3.46
CA TYR A 24 -11.25 -5.02 3.71
C TYR A 24 -12.27 -4.11 3.02
N GLU A 25 -12.77 -3.11 3.75
CA GLU A 25 -13.53 -2.01 3.17
C GLU A 25 -12.55 -0.91 2.73
N LEU A 26 -12.11 -0.93 1.47
CA LEU A 26 -11.17 0.07 0.96
C LEU A 26 -11.88 1.40 0.66
N VAL A 27 -11.32 2.51 1.17
CA VAL A 27 -11.85 3.86 0.92
C VAL A 27 -11.03 4.64 -0.10
N GLN A 28 -9.74 4.33 -0.23
CA GLN A 28 -8.88 4.91 -1.26
C GLN A 28 -7.75 3.95 -1.64
N VAL A 29 -7.39 3.96 -2.92
CA VAL A 29 -6.16 3.35 -3.45
C VAL A 29 -5.38 4.43 -4.21
N SER A 30 -4.05 4.34 -4.15
CA SER A 30 -3.11 5.10 -4.98
C SER A 30 -2.07 4.12 -5.53
N CYS A 31 -1.61 4.32 -6.75
CA CYS A 31 -0.52 3.53 -7.32
C CYS A 31 0.44 4.41 -8.11
N ASP A 32 1.68 3.93 -8.21
CA ASP A 32 2.64 4.33 -9.23
C ASP A 32 3.07 3.08 -10.03
N ALA A 33 4.03 3.21 -10.95
CA ALA A 33 4.56 2.14 -11.78
C ALA A 33 5.07 0.91 -11.01
N SER A 34 5.43 1.05 -9.73
CA SER A 34 6.12 0.00 -8.99
C SER A 34 5.48 -0.43 -7.66
N HIS A 35 4.57 0.37 -7.10
CA HIS A 35 3.91 0.04 -5.83
C HIS A 35 2.52 0.65 -5.72
N VAL A 36 1.74 0.08 -4.81
CA VAL A 36 0.35 0.42 -4.56
C VAL A 36 0.17 0.65 -3.07
N LEU A 37 -0.62 1.65 -2.74
CA LEU A 37 -1.01 2.03 -1.40
C LEU A 37 -2.53 1.98 -1.32
N ALA A 38 -3.07 1.44 -0.24
CA ALA A 38 -4.48 1.50 0.06
C ALA A 38 -4.71 1.94 1.50
N VAL A 39 -5.86 2.53 1.75
CA VAL A 39 -6.38 2.82 3.09
C VAL A 39 -7.79 2.26 3.22
N THR A 40 -8.07 1.66 4.36
CA THR A 40 -9.35 1.04 4.71
C THR A 40 -10.25 2.02 5.46
N ASN A 41 -11.53 1.68 5.59
CA ASN A 41 -12.49 2.43 6.40
C ASN A 41 -12.09 2.45 7.89
N ASP A 42 -11.44 1.38 8.35
CA ASP A 42 -10.91 1.21 9.70
C ASP A 42 -9.56 1.91 9.94
N ARG A 43 -9.15 2.81 9.03
CA ARG A 43 -7.90 3.60 9.11
C ARG A 43 -6.62 2.77 9.03
N GLU A 44 -6.71 1.53 8.56
CA GLU A 44 -5.55 0.71 8.28
C GLU A 44 -4.96 1.07 6.91
N ILE A 45 -3.64 0.95 6.77
CA ILE A 45 -2.94 1.15 5.51
C ILE A 45 -2.27 -0.13 5.04
N LEU A 46 -2.38 -0.40 3.74
CA LEU A 46 -1.92 -1.62 3.10
C LEU A 46 -1.06 -1.27 1.89
N PHE A 47 0.24 -1.59 1.93
CA PHE A 47 1.19 -1.27 0.88
C PHE A 47 1.77 -2.54 0.26
N TRP A 48 1.99 -2.56 -1.06
CA TRP A 48 2.65 -3.66 -1.75
C TRP A 48 3.28 -3.22 -3.07
N GLY A 49 4.15 -4.07 -3.62
CA GLY A 49 4.94 -3.84 -4.81
C GLY A 49 6.44 -3.83 -4.49
N ARG A 50 7.17 -2.97 -5.19
CA ARG A 50 8.61 -2.80 -5.04
C ARG A 50 8.96 -2.23 -3.66
N GLY A 51 9.95 -2.83 -3.00
CA GLY A 51 10.34 -2.49 -1.62
C GLY A 51 11.57 -1.62 -1.45
N ASP A 52 12.33 -1.41 -2.52
CA ASP A 52 13.59 -0.68 -2.45
C ASP A 52 13.38 0.78 -1.98
N ASN A 53 14.43 1.34 -1.39
CA ASN A 53 14.40 2.60 -0.63
C ASN A 53 13.49 2.58 0.61
N GLY A 54 12.88 1.44 0.96
CA GLY A 54 11.94 1.35 2.08
C GLY A 54 10.58 1.99 1.80
N ARG A 55 10.18 2.10 0.52
CA ARG A 55 8.95 2.78 0.08
C ARG A 55 7.66 2.13 0.57
N LEU A 56 7.73 0.89 1.08
CA LEU A 56 6.60 0.19 1.67
C LEU A 56 6.42 0.49 3.17
N GLY A 57 7.36 1.19 3.82
CA GLY A 57 7.22 1.59 5.22
C GLY A 57 7.27 0.44 6.24
N LEU A 58 7.72 -0.75 5.83
CA LEU A 58 7.73 -1.97 6.66
C LEU A 58 8.97 -2.10 7.57
N GLY A 59 9.84 -1.09 7.61
CA GLY A 59 11.14 -1.16 8.31
C GLY A 59 12.19 -2.04 7.62
N ILE A 60 11.86 -2.59 6.45
CA ILE A 60 12.72 -3.41 5.59
C ILE A 60 12.63 -2.90 4.14
N GLN A 61 13.43 -3.47 3.23
CA GLN A 61 13.47 -3.07 1.81
C GLN A 61 13.05 -4.19 0.86
N ASP A 62 12.49 -5.27 1.39
CA ASP A 62 11.99 -6.40 0.60
C ASP A 62 10.75 -6.00 -0.20
N SER A 63 10.67 -6.51 -1.43
CA SER A 63 9.48 -6.31 -2.26
C SER A 63 8.40 -7.30 -1.85
N HIS A 64 7.18 -6.81 -1.68
CA HIS A 64 6.05 -7.64 -1.28
C HIS A 64 5.03 -7.66 -2.40
N ASN A 65 4.63 -8.86 -2.76
CA ASN A 65 3.86 -9.12 -3.95
C ASN A 65 2.34 -9.13 -3.63
N SER A 66 2.00 -9.16 -2.34
CA SER A 66 0.66 -9.02 -1.76
C SER A 66 0.59 -7.85 -0.76
N PRO A 67 -0.60 -7.26 -0.54
CA PRO A 67 -0.84 -6.21 0.45
C PRO A 67 -0.23 -6.53 1.82
N GLN A 68 0.60 -5.63 2.34
CA GLN A 68 1.16 -5.70 3.68
C GLN A 68 0.59 -4.57 4.53
N GLN A 69 0.09 -4.89 5.71
CA GLN A 69 -0.34 -3.88 6.67
C GLN A 69 0.89 -3.13 7.19
N VAL A 70 0.85 -1.80 7.14
CA VAL A 70 1.93 -0.94 7.62
C VAL A 70 1.56 -0.39 8.98
N CYS A 71 2.43 -0.63 9.97
CA CYS A 71 2.26 -0.09 11.32
C CYS A 71 2.43 1.43 11.31
N VAL A 72 1.41 2.14 11.77
CA VAL A 72 1.45 3.59 12.03
C VAL A 72 1.45 3.87 13.53
N PRO A 73 1.93 5.03 14.00
CA PRO A 73 1.79 5.44 15.40
C PRO A 73 0.32 5.37 15.85
N GLY A 74 0.05 4.96 17.09
CA GLY A 74 -1.32 4.67 17.55
C GLY A 74 -2.33 5.83 17.44
N GLU A 75 -1.85 7.08 17.51
CA GLU A 75 -2.67 8.28 17.37
C GLU A 75 -2.83 8.74 15.89
N PHE A 76 -2.24 8.02 14.94
CA PHE A 76 -2.25 8.41 13.54
C PHE A 76 -3.46 7.81 12.80
N GLU A 77 -4.50 8.62 12.61
CA GLU A 77 -5.69 8.23 11.87
C GLU A 77 -5.51 8.38 10.35
N ALA A 78 -5.03 7.36 9.66
CA ALA A 78 -4.81 7.41 8.22
C ALA A 78 -6.11 7.72 7.44
N HIS A 79 -6.07 8.73 6.57
CA HIS A 79 -7.23 9.17 5.80
C HIS A 79 -7.02 9.11 4.29
N ARG A 80 -5.83 9.48 3.82
CA ARG A 80 -5.48 9.50 2.39
C ARG A 80 -4.11 8.88 2.17
N VAL A 81 -3.93 8.24 1.03
CA VAL A 81 -2.63 7.72 0.57
C VAL A 81 -2.23 8.36 -0.76
N LEU A 82 -0.94 8.56 -0.98
CA LEU A 82 -0.36 9.13 -2.19
C LEU A 82 0.91 8.39 -2.57
N CYS A 83 0.99 7.91 -3.81
CA CYS A 83 2.21 7.34 -4.37
C CYS A 83 3.04 8.43 -5.04
N GLY A 84 4.29 8.55 -4.63
CA GLY A 84 5.34 9.14 -5.45
C GLY A 84 6.09 8.05 -6.21
N VAL A 85 7.09 8.45 -7.00
CA VAL A 85 7.91 7.52 -7.81
C VAL A 85 8.68 6.55 -6.92
N ASP A 86 9.33 7.08 -5.88
CA ASP A 86 10.17 6.31 -4.95
C ASP A 86 9.76 6.52 -3.49
N CYS A 87 8.59 7.11 -3.25
CA CYS A 87 8.09 7.39 -1.92
C CYS A 87 6.58 7.12 -1.80
N SER A 88 6.15 6.99 -0.56
CA SER A 88 4.76 6.77 -0.18
C SER A 88 4.40 7.75 0.91
N MET A 89 3.27 8.43 0.77
CA MET A 89 2.78 9.38 1.76
C MET A 89 1.40 8.99 2.25
N VAL A 90 1.17 9.25 3.54
CA VAL A 90 -0.12 9.05 4.20
C VAL A 90 -0.49 10.35 4.88
N ILE A 91 -1.71 10.82 4.64
CA ILE A 91 -2.26 12.03 5.28
C ILE A 91 -3.31 11.56 6.28
N SER A 92 -3.24 12.08 7.51
CA SER A 92 -4.22 11.80 8.54
C SER A 92 -5.47 12.68 8.43
N THR A 93 -6.51 12.36 9.20
CA THR A 93 -7.69 13.20 9.42
C THR A 93 -7.35 14.59 10.01
N HIS A 94 -6.23 14.70 10.70
CA HIS A 94 -5.71 15.92 11.32
C HIS A 94 -4.67 16.66 10.47
N ASN A 95 -4.58 16.35 9.17
CA ASN A 95 -3.62 16.95 8.23
C ASN A 95 -2.15 16.77 8.60
N SER A 96 -1.81 15.78 9.44
CA SER A 96 -0.42 15.33 9.62
C SER A 96 -0.04 14.35 8.51
N ILE A 97 1.24 14.33 8.13
CA ILE A 97 1.75 13.49 7.04
C ILE A 97 2.81 12.55 7.58
N LEU A 98 2.72 11.28 7.19
CA LEU A 98 3.82 10.32 7.26
C LEU A 98 4.33 10.06 5.85
N ALA A 99 5.63 9.88 5.71
CA ALA A 99 6.27 9.53 4.46
C ALA A 99 7.35 8.46 4.67
N CYS A 100 7.51 7.59 3.69
CA CYS A 100 8.60 6.62 3.61
C CYS A 100 9.10 6.48 2.16
N GLY A 101 10.29 5.91 1.97
CA GLY A 101 10.97 5.89 0.67
C GLY A 101 11.97 7.03 0.49
N SER A 102 12.25 7.38 -0.77
CA SER A 102 13.14 8.48 -1.13
C SER A 102 12.44 9.83 -1.01
N ILE A 103 12.71 10.53 0.08
CA ILE A 103 12.21 11.89 0.38
C ILE A 103 13.41 12.84 0.35
N GLY A 104 13.68 13.38 -0.84
CA GLY A 104 14.70 14.40 -1.09
C GLY A 104 14.15 15.82 -1.04
#